data_AF-A0A816RG55-F1
#
_entry.id   AF-A0A816RG55-F1
#
_cell.length_a   1.000
_cell.length_b   1.000
_cell.length_c   1.000
_cell.angle_alpha   90.00
_cell.angle_beta   90.00
_cell.angle_gamma   90.00
#
_symmetry.space_group_name_H-M   'P 1'
#
loop_
_entity.id
_entity.type
_entity.pdbx_description
1 polymer ?
#
loop_
_entity_poly.entity_id
_entity_poly.type
_entity_poly.pdbx_seq_one_letter_code
_entity_poly.pdbx_strand_id
1 'polypeptide(L)'
;MALCLANSLVACHGFNAYDQLVRYKWWYKFGYMSATGRCFDIGTGTRQSLLEFERRQNIFAKKFNTPFTDMDRLSDSELLQKFDVYCSDHGVAGNGALTGLAPVPLFFYREPPVAVEYSGVSGQITHGDTTAYDACRYYGALIVAALQGYEKEQLLDDNFYQKHKEWFSIKRLHHEIESISRGSYKKSGYDAGIRGKGYIVNALEAALWAFWSDDNSFEKGALAAVNLGDDTDTTAAIYGQLAGA
;
A
#
# COMPACT_ATOMS: atom_id res chain seq x y z
N MET A 1 8.90 2.59 4.82
CA MET A 1 7.85 3.41 4.18
C MET A 1 6.62 3.62 5.06
N ALA A 2 6.06 2.59 5.72
CA ALA A 2 4.86 2.73 6.56
C ALA A 2 4.93 3.90 7.56
N LEU A 3 6.04 4.03 8.30
CA LEU A 3 6.25 5.14 9.24
C LEU A 3 6.27 6.52 8.56
N CYS A 4 6.82 6.63 7.35
CA CYS A 4 6.77 7.86 6.58
C CYS A 4 5.33 8.23 6.20
N LEU A 5 4.53 7.24 5.78
CA LEU A 5 3.13 7.43 5.44
C LEU A 5 2.30 7.83 6.66
N ALA A 6 2.45 7.13 7.78
CA ALA A 6 1.81 7.48 9.04
C ALA A 6 2.17 8.90 9.50
N ASN A 7 3.44 9.26 9.39
CA ASN A 7 3.91 10.58 9.77
C ASN A 7 3.38 11.68 8.84
N SER A 8 3.20 11.40 7.55
CA SER A 8 2.53 12.32 6.60
C SER A 8 1.07 12.55 7.00
N LEU A 9 0.31 11.48 7.24
CA LEU A 9 -1.09 11.57 7.64
C LEU A 9 -1.27 12.41 8.91
N VAL A 10 -0.44 12.18 9.92
CA VAL A 10 -0.49 12.92 11.18
C VAL A 10 -0.09 14.39 11.00
N ALA A 11 1.00 14.67 10.28
CA ALA A 11 1.50 16.03 10.10
C ALA A 11 0.60 16.89 9.19
N CYS A 12 -0.03 16.28 8.19
CA CYS A 12 -0.94 16.96 7.28
C CYS A 12 -2.40 16.98 7.76
N HIS A 13 -2.72 16.28 8.87
CA HIS A 13 -4.09 16.07 9.34
C HIS A 13 -5.03 15.51 8.25
N GLY A 14 -4.50 14.65 7.39
CA GLY A 14 -5.20 14.14 6.21
C GLY A 14 -4.25 13.52 5.20
N PHE A 15 -4.79 13.06 4.07
CA PHE A 15 -4.00 12.45 3.02
C PHE A 15 -3.41 13.51 2.08
N ASN A 16 -2.08 13.56 2.01
CA ASN A 16 -1.35 14.43 1.09
C ASN A 16 -0.30 13.59 0.32
N ALA A 17 -0.63 13.23 -0.91
CA ALA A 17 0.24 12.42 -1.77
C ALA A 17 1.61 13.07 -2.04
N TYR A 18 1.68 14.41 -2.09
CA TYR A 18 2.93 15.12 -2.28
C TYR A 18 3.84 14.97 -1.04
N ASP A 19 3.29 15.22 0.15
CA ASP A 19 4.03 15.08 1.42
C ASP A 19 4.44 13.62 1.68
N GLN A 20 3.61 12.65 1.30
CA GLN A 20 3.98 11.24 1.30
C GLN A 20 5.26 10.98 0.46
N LEU A 21 5.32 11.49 -0.77
CA LEU A 21 6.51 11.37 -1.64
C LEU A 21 7.72 12.12 -1.06
N VAL A 22 7.52 13.28 -0.45
CA VAL A 22 8.58 14.02 0.27
C VAL A 22 9.19 13.14 1.37
N ARG A 23 8.36 12.54 2.23
CA ARG A 23 8.88 11.69 3.32
C ARG A 23 9.51 10.40 2.82
N TYR A 24 8.99 9.81 1.74
CA TYR A 24 9.62 8.67 1.09
C TYR A 24 10.98 9.06 0.49
N LYS A 25 11.09 10.24 -0.11
CA LYS A 25 12.37 10.79 -0.58
C LYS A 25 13.34 11.03 0.58
N TRP A 26 12.90 11.54 1.73
CA TRP A 26 13.75 11.68 2.91
C TRP A 26 14.25 10.34 3.44
N TRP A 27 13.40 9.31 3.44
CA TRP A 27 13.83 7.95 3.77
C TRP A 27 14.91 7.48 2.80
N TYR A 28 14.67 7.62 1.49
CA TYR A 28 15.60 7.19 0.45
C TYR A 28 16.96 7.91 0.54
N LYS A 29 16.97 9.23 0.72
CA LYS A 29 18.20 10.04 0.68
C LYS A 29 18.95 10.07 2.01
N PHE A 30 18.23 10.09 3.12
CA PHE A 30 18.78 10.41 4.44
C PHE A 30 18.51 9.35 5.51
N GLY A 31 17.84 8.24 5.16
CA GLY A 31 17.49 7.21 6.13
C GLY A 31 16.42 7.64 7.14
N TYR A 32 15.62 8.68 6.83
CA TYR A 32 14.51 9.11 7.67
C TYR A 32 13.56 7.94 7.98
N MET A 33 13.26 7.71 9.26
CA MET A 33 12.45 6.57 9.75
C MET A 33 13.00 5.17 9.39
N SER A 34 14.30 5.06 9.07
CA SER A 34 14.97 3.76 8.91
C SER A 34 15.44 3.20 10.24
N ALA A 35 15.27 1.89 10.43
CA ALA A 35 15.80 1.17 11.59
C ALA A 35 17.34 1.16 11.67
N THR A 36 18.04 1.41 10.57
CA THR A 36 19.52 1.39 10.51
C THR A 36 20.13 2.78 10.34
N GLY A 37 19.32 3.84 10.37
CA GLY A 37 19.76 5.22 10.11
C GLY A 37 20.13 5.51 8.64
N ARG A 38 20.00 4.54 7.73
CA ARG A 38 20.22 4.70 6.28
C ARG A 38 19.13 3.97 5.48
N CYS A 39 18.86 4.40 4.25
CA CYS A 39 18.00 3.62 3.36
C CYS A 39 18.69 2.29 3.03
N PHE A 40 17.95 1.20 3.15
CA PHE A 40 18.32 -0.11 2.63
C PHE A 40 17.06 -0.76 2.04
N ASP A 41 17.25 -1.73 1.15
CA ASP A 41 16.17 -2.56 0.60
C ASP A 41 15.02 -1.80 -0.07
N ILE A 42 15.37 -0.81 -0.90
CA ILE A 42 14.40 -0.08 -1.72
C ILE A 42 14.15 -0.82 -3.04
N GLY A 43 12.90 -1.19 -3.31
CA GLY A 43 12.50 -1.79 -4.58
C GLY A 43 12.68 -0.85 -5.77
N THR A 44 12.93 -1.42 -6.95
CA THR A 44 13.22 -0.67 -8.19
C THR A 44 12.10 0.31 -8.56
N GLY A 45 10.83 -0.12 -8.53
CA GLY A 45 9.69 0.73 -8.88
C GLY A 45 9.53 1.94 -7.95
N THR A 46 9.69 1.73 -6.64
CA THR A 46 9.70 2.82 -5.65
C THR A 46 10.86 3.76 -5.90
N ARG A 47 12.09 3.24 -6.08
CA ARG A 47 13.27 4.07 -6.33
C ARG A 47 13.11 4.94 -7.58
N GLN A 48 12.64 4.37 -8.68
CA GLN A 48 12.39 5.10 -9.93
C GLN A 48 11.36 6.21 -9.73
N SER A 49 10.25 5.92 -9.05
CA SER A 49 9.21 6.91 -8.77
C SER A 49 9.73 8.09 -7.92
N LEU A 50 10.59 7.83 -6.93
CA LEU A 50 11.18 8.89 -6.11
C LEU A 50 12.22 9.74 -6.85
N LEU A 51 12.97 9.13 -7.77
CA LEU A 51 13.88 9.87 -8.66
C LEU A 51 13.10 10.76 -9.63
N GLU A 52 12.00 10.24 -10.18
CA GLU A 52 11.11 11.01 -11.04
C GLU A 52 10.42 12.15 -10.28
N PHE A 53 9.97 11.90 -9.04
CA PHE A 53 9.43 12.94 -8.17
C PHE A 53 10.43 14.09 -7.94
N GLU A 54 11.67 13.78 -7.59
CA GLU A 54 12.72 14.80 -7.39
C GLU A 54 13.02 15.57 -8.70
N ARG A 55 13.04 14.89 -9.84
CA ARG A 55 13.19 15.51 -11.16
C ARG A 55 12.04 16.48 -11.45
N ARG A 56 10.79 16.07 -11.19
CA ARG A 56 9.59 16.91 -11.34
C ARG A 56 9.60 18.10 -10.38
N GLN A 57 10.02 17.92 -9.13
CA GLN A 57 10.21 19.02 -8.18
C GLN A 57 11.16 20.09 -8.73
N ASN A 58 12.28 19.69 -9.34
CA ASN A 58 13.25 20.63 -9.91
C ASN A 58 12.68 21.42 -11.11
N ILE A 59 11.90 20.76 -11.98
CA ILE A 59 11.23 21.43 -13.12
C ILE A 59 10.14 22.37 -12.61
N PHE A 60 9.34 21.92 -11.65
CA PHE A 60 8.26 22.69 -11.06
C PHE A 60 8.77 23.94 -10.33
N ALA A 61 9.83 23.79 -9.52
CA ALA A 61 10.51 24.90 -8.83
C ALA A 61 10.90 26.02 -9.80
N LYS A 62 11.52 25.68 -10.94
CA LYS A 62 11.89 26.64 -11.98
C LYS A 62 10.68 27.29 -12.63
N LYS A 63 9.65 26.51 -12.94
CA LYS A 63 8.44 26.99 -13.62
C LYS A 63 7.68 28.02 -12.79
N PHE A 64 7.63 27.84 -11.47
CA PHE A 64 6.87 28.69 -10.56
C PHE A 64 7.75 29.63 -9.71
N ASN A 65 9.04 29.75 -10.07
CA ASN A 65 10.01 30.60 -9.37
C ASN A 65 10.06 30.34 -7.86
N THR A 66 9.98 29.07 -7.47
CA THR A 66 10.07 28.62 -6.07
C THR A 66 11.48 28.08 -5.82
N PRO A 67 12.19 28.49 -4.74
CA PRO A 67 13.48 27.90 -4.40
C PRO A 67 13.36 26.38 -4.22
N PHE A 68 14.29 25.61 -4.80
CA PHE A 68 14.23 24.14 -4.71
C PHE A 68 14.30 23.63 -3.25
N THR A 69 14.97 24.37 -2.36
CA THR A 69 15.05 24.10 -0.92
C THR A 69 13.70 24.13 -0.21
N ASP A 70 12.71 24.79 -0.81
CA ASP A 70 11.39 24.99 -0.23
C ASP A 70 10.37 23.99 -0.78
N MET A 71 10.71 23.24 -1.84
CA MET A 71 9.81 22.27 -2.47
C MET A 71 9.34 21.20 -1.50
N ASP A 72 10.19 20.72 -0.59
CA ASP A 72 9.80 19.72 0.41
C ASP A 72 8.86 20.27 1.50
N ARG A 73 8.67 21.60 1.55
CA ARG A 73 7.80 22.29 2.49
C ARG A 73 6.65 23.01 1.77
N LEU A 74 6.40 22.68 0.51
CA LEU A 74 5.36 23.31 -0.29
C LEU A 74 3.99 23.09 0.36
N SER A 75 3.38 24.17 0.85
CA SER A 75 2.06 24.15 1.51
C SER A 75 0.99 24.94 0.74
N ASP A 76 1.37 25.62 -0.33
CA ASP A 76 0.44 26.35 -1.19
C ASP A 76 -0.49 25.36 -1.92
N SER A 77 -1.78 25.46 -1.65
CA SER A 77 -2.79 24.53 -2.18
C SER A 77 -2.93 24.59 -3.69
N GLU A 78 -2.79 25.78 -4.30
CA GLU A 78 -2.90 25.92 -5.75
C GLU A 78 -1.69 25.32 -6.48
N LEU A 79 -0.50 25.49 -5.91
CA LEU A 79 0.72 24.89 -6.45
C LEU A 79 0.70 23.37 -6.27
N LEU A 80 0.28 22.88 -5.11
CA LEU A 80 0.15 21.43 -4.86
C LEU A 80 -0.80 20.77 -5.87
N GLN A 81 -1.94 21.39 -6.18
CA GLN A 81 -2.88 20.89 -7.19
C GLN A 81 -2.31 20.85 -8.61
N LYS A 82 -1.31 21.70 -8.92
CA LYS A 82 -0.63 21.74 -10.23
C LYS A 82 0.51 20.72 -10.32
N PHE A 83 0.93 20.13 -9.21
CA PHE A 83 2.02 19.16 -9.19
C PHE A 83 1.49 17.75 -9.48
N ASP A 84 2.00 17.11 -10.54
CA ASP A 84 1.65 15.73 -10.84
C ASP A 84 2.44 14.75 -9.95
N VAL A 85 1.74 14.19 -8.96
CA VAL A 85 2.26 13.22 -7.98
C VAL A 85 2.36 11.80 -8.53
N TYR A 86 1.79 11.48 -9.68
CA TYR A 86 1.85 10.13 -10.26
C TYR A 86 3.18 9.92 -10.98
N CYS A 87 4.23 9.67 -10.18
CA CYS A 87 5.62 9.62 -10.63
C CYS A 87 6.08 8.23 -11.08
N SER A 88 5.21 7.22 -10.96
CA SER A 88 5.49 5.85 -11.39
C SER A 88 5.13 5.64 -12.85
N ASP A 89 5.92 4.83 -13.56
CA ASP A 89 5.59 4.40 -14.91
C ASP A 89 4.34 3.49 -14.92
N HIS A 90 3.64 3.47 -16.06
CA HIS A 90 2.53 2.55 -16.26
C HIS A 90 3.01 1.09 -16.22
N GLY A 91 2.19 0.19 -15.66
CA GLY A 91 2.50 -1.25 -15.60
C GLY A 91 3.40 -1.67 -14.43
N VAL A 92 3.79 -0.74 -13.55
CA VAL A 92 4.60 -1.05 -12.36
C VAL A 92 3.70 -1.64 -11.26
N ALA A 93 3.53 -2.97 -11.26
CA ALA A 93 2.66 -3.71 -10.34
C ALA A 93 3.41 -4.43 -9.21
N GLY A 94 4.40 -3.75 -8.62
CA GLY A 94 5.22 -4.30 -7.53
C GLY A 94 4.48 -4.37 -6.18
N ASN A 95 4.84 -5.35 -5.35
CA ASN A 95 4.26 -5.58 -4.02
C ASN A 95 4.56 -4.48 -2.98
N GLY A 96 5.55 -3.62 -3.23
CA GLY A 96 5.94 -2.53 -2.35
C GLY A 96 4.82 -1.53 -2.02
N ALA A 97 3.77 -1.48 -2.84
CA ALA A 97 2.56 -0.70 -2.56
C ALA A 97 1.76 -1.21 -1.34
N LEU A 98 1.85 -2.51 -1.01
CA LEU A 98 1.13 -3.13 0.12
C LEU A 98 1.94 -3.19 1.42
N THR A 99 3.27 -3.26 1.34
CA THR A 99 4.18 -3.55 2.48
C THR A 99 4.06 -2.55 3.65
N GLY A 100 3.49 -1.38 3.42
CA GLY A 100 3.29 -0.36 4.46
C GLY A 100 2.00 0.42 4.34
N LEU A 101 0.93 -0.21 3.86
CA LEU A 101 -0.35 0.43 3.54
C LEU A 101 -1.17 0.81 4.78
N ALA A 102 -1.09 0.02 5.86
CA ALA A 102 -1.93 0.09 7.06
C ALA A 102 -2.17 1.50 7.65
N PRO A 103 -1.22 2.46 7.64
CA PRO A 103 -1.49 3.79 8.17
C PRO A 103 -2.69 4.49 7.53
N VAL A 104 -2.97 4.28 6.24
CA VAL A 104 -4.13 4.89 5.57
C VAL A 104 -5.46 4.36 6.11
N PRO A 105 -5.75 3.03 6.08
CA PRO A 105 -6.99 2.52 6.65
C PRO A 105 -7.10 2.76 8.15
N LEU A 106 -6.00 2.77 8.91
CA LEU A 106 -6.00 3.15 10.33
C LEU A 106 -6.44 4.61 10.55
N PHE A 107 -5.98 5.54 9.71
CA PHE A 107 -6.32 6.95 9.86
C PHE A 107 -7.77 7.25 9.46
N PHE A 108 -8.28 6.56 8.43
CA PHE A 108 -9.60 6.82 7.84
C PHE A 108 -10.66 5.74 8.16
N TYR A 109 -10.45 4.88 9.17
CA TYR A 109 -11.33 3.71 9.43
C TYR A 109 -12.82 4.04 9.65
N ARG A 110 -13.13 5.27 10.05
CA ARG A 110 -14.51 5.77 10.24
C ARG A 110 -15.18 6.19 8.93
N GLU A 111 -14.43 6.29 7.84
CA GLU A 111 -14.88 6.69 6.52
C GLU A 111 -14.42 5.66 5.48
N PRO A 112 -15.01 4.45 5.44
CA PRO A 112 -14.51 3.36 4.60
C PRO A 112 -14.30 3.70 3.12
N PRO A 113 -15.21 4.42 2.43
CA PRO A 113 -14.96 4.81 1.03
C PRO A 113 -13.70 5.68 0.85
N VAL A 114 -13.41 6.56 1.82
CA VAL A 114 -12.23 7.43 1.82
C VAL A 114 -10.97 6.61 2.09
N ALA A 115 -11.01 5.74 3.10
CA ALA A 115 -9.91 4.84 3.43
C ALA A 115 -9.52 3.93 2.25
N VAL A 116 -10.52 3.35 1.57
CA VAL A 116 -10.32 2.49 0.41
C VAL A 116 -9.70 3.27 -0.74
N GLU A 117 -10.26 4.43 -1.13
CA GLU A 117 -9.72 5.21 -2.25
C GLU A 117 -8.29 5.69 -1.96
N TYR A 118 -8.02 6.24 -0.76
CA TYR A 118 -6.67 6.68 -0.41
C TYR A 118 -5.68 5.54 -0.28
N SER A 119 -6.13 4.32 0.06
CA SER A 119 -5.26 3.15 0.00
C SER A 119 -4.79 2.89 -1.43
N GLY A 120 -5.71 2.98 -2.41
CA GLY A 120 -5.37 2.91 -3.83
C GLY A 120 -4.39 4.00 -4.26
N VAL A 121 -4.72 5.27 -3.98
CA VAL A 121 -3.89 6.42 -4.39
C VAL A 121 -2.49 6.36 -3.79
N SER A 122 -2.38 6.00 -2.50
CA SER A 122 -1.09 5.86 -1.80
C SER A 122 -0.16 4.83 -2.46
N GLY A 123 -0.71 3.72 -2.95
CA GLY A 123 0.06 2.75 -3.74
C GLY A 123 0.43 3.29 -5.12
N GLN A 124 -0.55 3.87 -5.82
CA GLN A 124 -0.43 4.28 -7.22
C GLN A 124 0.66 5.32 -7.50
N ILE A 125 0.91 6.24 -6.57
CA ILE A 125 1.94 7.28 -6.74
C ILE A 125 3.37 6.72 -6.85
N THR A 126 3.59 5.46 -6.44
CA THR A 126 4.88 4.75 -6.60
C THR A 126 4.79 3.48 -7.44
N HIS A 127 3.58 3.01 -7.75
CA HIS A 127 3.31 1.78 -8.51
C HIS A 127 2.14 2.03 -9.46
N GLY A 128 2.45 2.56 -10.65
CA GLY A 128 1.50 3.12 -11.63
C GLY A 128 0.65 2.09 -12.39
N ASP A 129 0.28 0.98 -11.76
CA ASP A 129 -0.54 -0.08 -12.34
C ASP A 129 -1.93 -0.15 -11.70
N THR A 130 -2.96 -0.47 -12.50
CA THR A 130 -4.34 -0.59 -12.03
C THR A 130 -4.53 -1.77 -11.08
N THR A 131 -3.77 -2.86 -11.27
CA THR A 131 -3.75 -4.00 -10.37
C THR A 131 -3.19 -3.62 -9.01
N ALA A 132 -2.13 -2.79 -8.98
CA ALA A 132 -1.56 -2.32 -7.72
C ALA A 132 -2.51 -1.37 -6.98
N TYR A 133 -3.16 -0.47 -7.71
CA TYR A 133 -4.21 0.40 -7.19
C TYR A 133 -5.34 -0.41 -6.55
N ASP A 134 -5.92 -1.36 -7.26
CA ASP A 134 -7.04 -2.15 -6.75
C ASP A 134 -6.65 -3.16 -5.66
N ALA A 135 -5.42 -3.68 -5.70
CA ALA A 135 -4.88 -4.49 -4.60
C ALA A 135 -4.84 -3.69 -3.29
N CYS A 136 -4.36 -2.45 -3.33
CA CYS A 136 -4.31 -1.60 -2.15
C CYS A 136 -5.72 -1.21 -1.69
N ARG A 137 -6.66 -0.96 -2.60
CA ARG A 137 -8.07 -0.70 -2.26
C ARG A 137 -8.70 -1.88 -1.53
N TYR A 138 -8.58 -3.07 -2.11
CA TYR A 138 -9.12 -4.29 -1.52
C TYR A 138 -8.49 -4.58 -0.16
N TYR A 139 -7.17 -4.48 -0.07
CA TYR A 139 -6.45 -4.72 1.17
C TYR A 139 -6.78 -3.69 2.27
N GLY A 140 -6.88 -2.41 1.88
CA GLY A 140 -7.34 -1.34 2.78
C GLY A 140 -8.76 -1.59 3.30
N ALA A 141 -9.67 -2.08 2.46
CA ALA A 141 -11.03 -2.43 2.87
C ALA A 141 -11.05 -3.55 3.93
N LEU A 142 -10.20 -4.57 3.78
CA LEU A 142 -10.08 -5.66 4.77
C LEU A 142 -9.59 -5.12 6.12
N ILE A 143 -8.58 -4.24 6.12
CA ILE A 143 -8.08 -3.62 7.36
C ILE A 143 -9.16 -2.74 8.00
N VAL A 144 -9.90 -1.94 7.21
CA VAL A 144 -11.01 -1.13 7.75
C VAL A 144 -12.08 -2.00 8.38
N ALA A 145 -12.47 -3.10 7.74
CA ALA A 145 -13.47 -4.02 8.28
C ALA A 145 -12.98 -4.69 9.58
N ALA A 146 -11.72 -5.12 9.64
CA ALA A 146 -11.11 -5.65 10.87
C ALA A 146 -11.18 -4.64 12.03
N LEU A 147 -10.79 -3.37 11.77
CA LEU A 147 -10.87 -2.28 12.74
C LEU A 147 -12.31 -1.93 13.16
N GLN A 148 -13.31 -2.29 12.35
CA GLN A 148 -14.73 -2.15 12.68
C GLN A 148 -15.31 -3.38 13.40
N GLY A 149 -14.47 -4.36 13.76
CA GLY A 149 -14.87 -5.55 14.53
C GLY A 149 -15.49 -6.66 13.69
N TYR A 150 -15.23 -6.71 12.38
CA TYR A 150 -15.64 -7.83 11.55
C TYR A 150 -14.81 -9.06 11.89
N GLU A 151 -15.48 -10.20 12.04
CA GLU A 151 -14.83 -11.48 12.30
C GLU A 151 -14.10 -11.99 11.04
N LYS A 152 -13.09 -12.84 11.25
CA LYS A 152 -12.26 -13.39 10.18
C LYS A 152 -13.07 -14.05 9.07
N GLU A 153 -14.14 -14.78 9.41
CA GLU A 153 -15.01 -15.42 8.43
C GLU A 153 -15.74 -14.40 7.54
N GLN A 154 -16.05 -13.22 8.08
CA GLN A 154 -16.69 -12.13 7.32
C GLN A 154 -15.67 -11.44 6.40
N LEU A 155 -14.42 -11.26 6.86
CA LEU A 155 -13.33 -10.71 6.05
C LEU A 155 -12.98 -11.63 4.86
N LEU A 156 -13.08 -12.95 5.07
CA LEU A 156 -12.74 -13.97 4.06
C LEU A 156 -13.95 -14.51 3.30
N ASP A 157 -15.13 -13.88 3.41
CA ASP A 157 -16.31 -14.20 2.61
C ASP A 157 -16.04 -13.87 1.13
N ASP A 158 -16.30 -14.81 0.21
CA ASP A 158 -16.09 -14.61 -1.23
C ASP A 158 -16.99 -13.50 -1.83
N ASN A 159 -17.99 -13.06 -1.06
CA ASN A 159 -18.86 -11.92 -1.38
C ASN A 159 -18.51 -10.64 -0.61
N PHE A 160 -17.41 -10.59 0.18
CA PHE A 160 -17.02 -9.41 0.95
C PHE A 160 -17.01 -8.15 0.08
N TYR A 161 -16.34 -8.21 -1.07
CA TYR A 161 -16.30 -7.11 -2.03
C TYR A 161 -17.70 -6.73 -2.56
N GLN A 162 -18.55 -7.72 -2.87
CA GLN A 162 -19.90 -7.47 -3.37
C GLN A 162 -20.80 -6.80 -2.33
N LYS A 163 -20.68 -7.22 -1.06
CA LYS A 163 -21.42 -6.67 0.09
C LYS A 163 -20.99 -5.24 0.43
N HIS A 164 -19.77 -4.85 0.08
CA HIS A 164 -19.19 -3.53 0.40
C HIS A 164 -18.88 -2.69 -0.85
N LYS A 165 -19.57 -2.91 -1.98
CA LYS A 165 -19.35 -2.17 -3.25
C LYS A 165 -19.32 -0.66 -3.10
N GLU A 166 -20.10 -0.11 -2.18
CA GLU A 166 -20.15 1.34 -1.91
C GLU A 166 -18.81 1.88 -1.42
N TRP A 167 -18.03 1.09 -0.68
CA TRP A 167 -16.67 1.47 -0.24
C TRP A 167 -15.72 1.58 -1.43
N PHE A 168 -16.01 0.89 -2.53
CA PHE A 168 -15.24 0.92 -3.75
C PHE A 168 -15.81 1.91 -4.79
N SER A 169 -16.69 2.82 -4.38
CA SER A 169 -17.36 3.76 -5.28
C SER A 169 -18.06 3.07 -6.46
N ILE A 170 -18.50 1.80 -6.26
CA ILE A 170 -19.13 0.94 -7.27
C ILE A 170 -18.19 0.62 -8.46
N LYS A 171 -16.90 1.01 -8.40
CA LYS A 171 -15.89 0.70 -9.42
C LYS A 171 -15.50 -0.78 -9.33
N ARG A 172 -15.45 -1.46 -10.48
CA ARG A 172 -14.98 -2.85 -10.56
C ARG A 172 -13.50 -2.95 -10.23
N LEU A 173 -13.12 -3.95 -9.43
CA LEU A 173 -11.72 -4.33 -9.21
C LEU A 173 -11.10 -4.94 -10.48
N HIS A 174 -9.80 -4.77 -10.64
CA HIS A 174 -9.01 -5.53 -11.59
C HIS A 174 -9.25 -7.04 -11.44
N HIS A 175 -9.33 -7.76 -12.56
CA HIS A 175 -9.80 -9.14 -12.59
C HIS A 175 -8.98 -10.11 -11.73
N GLU A 176 -7.66 -9.89 -11.61
CA GLU A 176 -6.79 -10.69 -10.72
C GLU A 176 -7.08 -10.43 -9.24
N ILE A 177 -7.43 -9.19 -8.87
CA ILE A 177 -7.83 -8.86 -7.49
C ILE A 177 -9.25 -9.35 -7.21
N GLU A 178 -10.13 -9.33 -8.21
CA GLU A 178 -11.45 -9.96 -8.11
C GLU A 178 -11.32 -11.48 -7.87
N SER A 179 -10.36 -12.15 -8.51
CA SER A 179 -10.04 -13.56 -8.26
C SER A 179 -9.60 -13.80 -6.80
N ILE A 180 -8.71 -12.95 -6.27
CA ILE A 180 -8.31 -12.99 -4.86
C ILE A 180 -9.53 -12.77 -3.94
N SER A 181 -10.38 -11.79 -4.24
CA SER A 181 -11.57 -11.49 -3.44
C SER A 181 -12.57 -12.65 -3.36
N ARG A 182 -12.50 -13.58 -4.32
CA ARG A 182 -13.29 -14.82 -4.38
C ARG A 182 -12.57 -16.03 -3.79
N GLY A 183 -11.49 -15.81 -3.04
CA GLY A 183 -10.81 -16.86 -2.29
C GLY A 183 -9.78 -17.68 -3.07
N SER A 184 -9.15 -17.14 -4.12
CA SER A 184 -8.10 -17.87 -4.86
C SER A 184 -6.92 -18.34 -3.99
N TYR A 185 -6.75 -17.71 -2.82
CA TYR A 185 -5.76 -18.07 -1.79
C TYR A 185 -6.15 -19.29 -0.93
N LYS A 186 -7.40 -19.76 -0.97
CA LYS A 186 -7.91 -20.89 -0.14
C LYS A 186 -7.49 -22.25 -0.71
N LYS A 187 -6.19 -22.49 -0.77
CA LYS A 187 -5.57 -23.70 -1.33
C LYS A 187 -4.40 -24.18 -0.47
N SER A 188 -3.87 -25.37 -0.75
CA SER A 188 -2.81 -26.03 0.03
C SER A 188 -1.41 -25.41 -0.13
N GLY A 189 -1.29 -24.10 0.06
CA GLY A 189 -0.02 -23.39 0.14
C GLY A 189 0.86 -23.51 -1.10
N TYR A 190 2.16 -23.70 -0.86
CA TYR A 190 3.18 -23.69 -1.91
C TYR A 190 2.95 -24.75 -2.99
N ASP A 191 2.57 -25.98 -2.61
CA ASP A 191 2.34 -27.07 -3.57
C ASP A 191 1.14 -26.81 -4.49
N ALA A 192 0.16 -26.03 -4.00
CA ALA A 192 -1.00 -25.59 -4.77
C ALA A 192 -0.75 -24.28 -5.55
N GLY A 193 0.48 -23.79 -5.60
CA GLY A 193 0.88 -22.63 -6.41
C GLY A 193 0.82 -21.28 -5.71
N ILE A 194 0.62 -21.21 -4.38
CA ILE A 194 0.81 -19.95 -3.64
C ILE A 194 2.28 -19.54 -3.73
N ARG A 195 2.57 -18.31 -4.14
CA ARG A 195 3.92 -17.76 -4.24
C ARG A 195 3.92 -16.35 -3.68
N GLY A 196 4.86 -16.02 -2.81
CA GLY A 196 5.03 -14.67 -2.27
C GLY A 196 6.07 -13.91 -3.08
N LYS A 197 5.78 -13.53 -4.33
CA LYS A 197 6.77 -12.89 -5.23
C LYS A 197 6.60 -11.36 -5.28
N GLY A 198 7.55 -10.70 -5.95
CA GLY A 198 7.55 -9.25 -6.19
C GLY A 198 6.30 -8.70 -6.91
N TYR A 199 5.51 -9.54 -7.58
CA TYR A 199 4.25 -9.14 -8.20
C TYR A 199 3.14 -9.01 -7.14
N ILE A 200 2.41 -7.89 -7.16
CA ILE A 200 1.46 -7.53 -6.12
C ILE A 200 0.34 -8.57 -5.89
N VAL A 201 -0.14 -9.22 -6.95
CA VAL A 201 -1.17 -10.27 -6.87
C VAL A 201 -0.62 -11.48 -6.11
N ASN A 202 0.62 -11.88 -6.39
CA ASN A 202 1.27 -12.99 -5.70
C ASN A 202 1.45 -12.68 -4.21
N ALA A 203 1.97 -11.49 -3.88
CA ALA A 203 2.17 -11.08 -2.50
C ALA A 203 0.86 -10.99 -1.71
N LEU A 204 -0.20 -10.41 -2.29
CA LEU A 204 -1.51 -10.33 -1.66
C LEU A 204 -2.15 -11.71 -1.47
N GLU A 205 -2.10 -12.58 -2.50
CA GLU A 205 -2.63 -13.94 -2.42
C GLU A 205 -1.90 -14.75 -1.34
N ALA A 206 -0.58 -14.64 -1.25
CA ALA A 206 0.24 -15.29 -0.24
C ALA A 206 -0.07 -14.82 1.19
N ALA A 207 -0.20 -13.51 1.39
CA ALA A 207 -0.54 -12.95 2.70
C ALA A 207 -1.94 -13.36 3.17
N LEU A 208 -2.93 -13.37 2.27
CA LEU A 208 -4.28 -13.83 2.59
C LEU A 208 -4.36 -15.35 2.77
N TRP A 209 -3.51 -16.13 2.11
CA TRP A 209 -3.36 -17.55 2.40
C TRP A 209 -2.82 -17.76 3.82
N ALA A 210 -1.78 -17.01 4.21
CA ALA A 210 -1.23 -17.09 5.56
C ALA A 210 -2.29 -16.71 6.60
N PHE A 211 -3.02 -15.62 6.38
CA PHE A 211 -4.14 -15.20 7.24
C PHE A 211 -5.26 -16.25 7.29
N TRP A 212 -5.67 -16.80 6.15
CA TRP A 212 -6.69 -17.85 6.13
C TRP A 212 -6.26 -19.10 6.93
N SER A 213 -4.99 -19.48 6.86
CA SER A 213 -4.44 -20.70 7.47
C SER A 213 -3.87 -20.52 8.89
N ASP A 214 -3.90 -19.31 9.46
CA ASP A 214 -3.24 -18.99 10.74
C ASP A 214 -3.86 -19.61 12.00
N ASP A 215 -4.98 -20.32 11.88
CA ASP A 215 -5.70 -20.94 13.01
C ASP A 215 -5.99 -19.95 14.17
N ASN A 216 -6.36 -18.71 13.82
CA ASN A 216 -6.63 -17.60 14.73
C ASN A 216 -5.43 -17.27 15.64
N SER A 217 -4.21 -17.49 15.15
CA SER A 217 -2.98 -17.23 15.86
C SER A 217 -2.05 -16.37 15.02
N PHE A 218 -1.81 -15.14 15.50
CA PHE A 218 -0.88 -14.21 14.85
C PHE A 218 0.48 -14.86 14.57
N GLU A 219 1.01 -15.59 15.57
CA GLU A 219 2.29 -16.30 15.48
C GLU A 219 2.30 -17.37 14.39
N LYS A 220 1.27 -18.23 14.34
CA LYS A 220 1.20 -19.31 13.33
C LYS A 220 1.13 -18.75 11.92
N GLY A 221 0.32 -17.71 11.68
CA GLY A 221 0.23 -17.10 10.35
C GLY A 221 1.49 -16.33 9.98
N ALA A 222 2.17 -15.69 10.94
CA ALA A 222 3.46 -15.04 10.69
C ALA A 222 4.52 -16.08 10.28
N LEU A 223 4.56 -17.21 10.99
CA LEU A 223 5.43 -18.34 10.64
C LEU A 223 5.06 -18.93 9.29
N ALA A 224 3.77 -19.05 8.94
CA ALA A 224 3.33 -19.53 7.64
C ALA A 224 3.76 -18.59 6.51
N ALA A 225 3.58 -17.28 6.68
CA ALA A 225 3.99 -16.25 5.72
C ALA A 225 5.50 -16.27 5.46
N VAL A 226 6.33 -16.41 6.52
CA VAL A 226 7.79 -16.49 6.40
C VAL A 226 8.23 -17.83 5.80
N ASN A 227 7.67 -18.95 6.27
CA ASN A 227 8.07 -20.29 5.81
C ASN A 227 7.56 -20.64 4.41
N LEU A 228 6.65 -19.84 3.84
CA LEU A 228 6.26 -19.95 2.44
C LEU A 228 7.47 -19.74 1.50
N GLY A 229 8.48 -18.98 1.93
CA GLY A 229 9.64 -18.62 1.11
C GLY A 229 9.36 -17.45 0.15
N ASP A 230 10.16 -17.37 -0.92
CA ASP A 230 10.16 -16.25 -1.87
C ASP A 230 10.49 -14.89 -1.18
N ASP A 231 9.65 -13.87 -1.35
CA ASP A 231 9.72 -12.53 -0.75
C ASP A 231 9.06 -12.55 0.64
N THR A 232 9.77 -13.18 1.58
CA THR A 232 9.26 -13.52 2.92
C THR A 232 8.96 -12.30 3.77
N ASP A 233 9.78 -11.26 3.68
CA ASP A 233 9.66 -10.03 4.45
C ASP A 233 8.42 -9.25 4.00
N THR A 234 8.18 -9.13 2.69
CA THR A 234 6.96 -8.47 2.19
C THR A 234 5.72 -9.27 2.54
N THR A 235 5.74 -10.59 2.33
CA THR A 235 4.57 -11.45 2.61
C THR A 235 4.18 -11.39 4.09
N ALA A 236 5.16 -11.48 4.99
CA ALA A 236 4.93 -11.39 6.44
C ALA A 236 4.49 -9.98 6.87
N ALA A 237 5.05 -8.93 6.27
CA ALA A 237 4.65 -7.55 6.55
C ALA A 237 3.22 -7.25 6.08
N ILE A 238 2.79 -7.80 4.94
CA ILE A 238 1.40 -7.70 4.50
C ILE A 238 0.54 -8.46 5.51
N TYR A 239 0.74 -9.76 5.71
CA TYR A 239 -0.02 -10.56 6.68
C TYR A 239 -0.16 -9.86 8.05
N GLY A 240 0.94 -9.37 8.62
CA GLY A 240 0.95 -8.77 9.95
C GLY A 240 0.12 -7.50 10.07
N GLN A 241 -0.09 -6.75 8.98
CA GLN A 241 -0.97 -5.58 8.98
C GLN A 241 -2.44 -5.95 9.17
N LEU A 242 -2.92 -7.02 8.52
CA LEU A 242 -4.32 -7.46 8.63
C LEU A 242 -4.53 -8.30 9.89
N ALA A 243 -3.64 -9.24 10.20
CA ALA A 243 -3.76 -10.10 11.37
C ALA A 243 -3.60 -9.33 12.70
N GLY A 244 -2.94 -8.17 12.68
CA GLY A 244 -2.80 -7.30 13.84
C GLY A 244 -3.91 -6.26 13.99
N ALA A 245 -4.76 -6.07 12.97
CA ALA A 245 -5.90 -5.15 12.99
C ALA A 245 -7.13 -5.82 13.62
#